data_AF-A0A1H9PTG2-F1
#
_entry.id   AF-A0A1H9PTG2-F1
#
_cell.length_a   1.000
_cell.length_b   1.000
_cell.length_c   1.000
_cell.angle_alpha   90.00
_cell.angle_beta   90.00
_cell.angle_gamma   90.00
#
_symmetry.space_group_name_H-M   'P 1'
#
loop_
_entity.id
_entity.type
_entity.pdbx_description
1 polymer ?
#
loop_
_entity_poly.entity_id
_entity_poly.type
_entity_poly.pdbx_seq_one_letter_code
_entity_poly.pdbx_strand_id
1 'polypeptide(L)'
;MNDRATTIEILFEKVEDYTRTTVELAKLKVIDTSADVVSSLISRLTIAIVFAMFLLLLNFGLSFWIGELLGNFYCGFFIMAALYLVLSIVLYSYKDQWIKIPVSNFIITKMLKNK
;
A
#
# COMPACT_ATOMS: atom_id res chain seq x y z
N MET A 1 -22.68 -20.20 56.90
CA MET A 1 -21.74 -20.73 55.87
C MET A 1 -22.31 -20.64 54.45
N ASN A 2 -23.39 -19.89 54.20
CA ASN A 2 -24.07 -19.81 52.89
C ASN A 2 -23.71 -18.54 52.08
N ASP A 3 -23.29 -17.47 52.75
CA ASP A 3 -23.15 -16.11 52.21
C ASP A 3 -21.95 -15.91 51.25
N ARG A 4 -20.84 -16.63 51.53
CA ARG A 4 -19.62 -16.55 50.72
C ARG A 4 -19.76 -17.25 49.36
N ALA A 5 -20.52 -18.34 49.29
CA ALA A 5 -20.77 -19.05 48.04
C ALA A 5 -21.55 -18.17 47.06
N THR A 6 -22.63 -17.53 47.53
CA THR A 6 -23.44 -16.59 46.73
C THR A 6 -22.63 -15.38 46.25
N THR A 7 -21.72 -14.85 47.07
CA THR A 7 -20.87 -13.71 46.67
C THR A 7 -19.88 -14.09 45.56
N ILE A 8 -19.28 -15.29 45.63
CA ILE A 8 -18.37 -15.77 44.57
C ILE A 8 -19.13 -16.03 43.27
N GLU A 9 -20.35 -16.55 43.35
CA GLU A 9 -21.21 -16.80 42.19
C GLU A 9 -21.57 -15.50 41.46
N ILE A 10 -21.97 -14.45 42.18
CA ILE A 10 -22.25 -13.11 41.62
C ILE A 10 -21.00 -12.47 40.99
N LEU A 11 -19.82 -12.67 41.59
CA LEU A 11 -18.57 -12.18 41.02
C LEU A 11 -18.20 -12.94 39.74
N PHE A 12 -18.44 -14.25 39.70
CA PHE A 12 -18.19 -15.08 38.51
C PHE A 12 -19.11 -14.68 37.37
N GLU A 13 -20.41 -14.49 37.65
CA GLU A 13 -21.42 -14.03 36.68
C GLU A 13 -21.06 -12.65 36.12
N LYS A 14 -20.62 -11.72 36.98
CA LYS A 14 -20.17 -10.40 36.53
C LYS A 14 -18.89 -10.49 35.69
N VAL A 15 -17.92 -11.34 36.06
CA VAL A 15 -16.70 -11.53 35.25
C VAL A 15 -17.02 -12.16 33.89
N GLU A 16 -17.97 -13.09 33.85
CA GLU A 16 -18.45 -13.71 32.60
C GLU A 16 -19.10 -12.68 31.69
N ASP A 17 -20.01 -11.84 32.21
CA ASP A 17 -20.65 -10.76 31.45
C ASP A 17 -19.65 -9.72 30.94
N TYR A 18 -18.66 -9.33 31.76
CA TYR A 18 -17.61 -8.41 31.34
C TYR A 18 -16.71 -9.03 30.26
N THR A 19 -16.39 -10.32 30.40
CA THR A 19 -15.57 -11.04 29.42
C THR A 19 -16.33 -11.18 28.10
N ARG A 20 -17.60 -11.54 28.16
CA ARG A 20 -18.50 -11.63 26.99
C ARG A 20 -18.60 -10.29 26.27
N THR A 21 -18.83 -9.21 27.03
CA THR A 21 -18.88 -7.84 26.49
C THR A 21 -17.54 -7.44 25.86
N THR A 22 -16.42 -7.74 26.51
CA THR A 22 -15.08 -7.42 25.99
C THR A 22 -14.78 -8.18 24.69
N VAL A 23 -15.17 -9.46 24.61
CA VAL A 23 -15.05 -10.27 23.39
C VAL A 23 -15.92 -9.73 22.27
N GLU A 24 -17.14 -9.30 22.58
CA GLU A 24 -18.05 -8.71 21.60
C GLU A 24 -17.55 -7.37 21.07
N LEU A 25 -17.04 -6.50 21.94
CA LEU A 25 -16.34 -5.27 21.56
C LEU A 25 -15.10 -5.53 20.71
N ALA A 26 -14.29 -6.53 21.07
CA ALA A 26 -13.12 -6.91 20.28
C ALA A 26 -13.51 -7.39 18.88
N LYS A 27 -14.54 -8.24 18.77
CA LYS A 27 -15.08 -8.70 17.49
C LYS A 27 -15.57 -7.52 16.64
N LEU A 28 -16.33 -6.60 17.23
CA LEU A 28 -16.86 -5.44 16.52
C LEU A 28 -15.73 -4.50 16.05
N LYS A 29 -14.74 -4.26 16.91
CA LYS A 29 -13.57 -3.43 16.58
C LYS A 29 -12.70 -4.03 15.49
N VAL A 30 -12.52 -5.35 15.50
CA VAL A 30 -11.81 -6.07 14.43
C VAL A 30 -12.55 -5.93 13.11
N ILE A 31 -13.87 -6.08 13.10
CA ILE A 31 -14.68 -5.90 11.88
C ILE A 31 -14.58 -4.47 11.36
N ASP A 32 -14.77 -3.49 12.24
CA ASP A 32 -14.72 -2.05 11.90
C ASP A 32 -13.34 -1.64 11.36
N THR A 33 -12.27 -1.97 12.08
CA THR A 33 -10.89 -1.66 11.64
C THR A 33 -10.56 -2.39 10.32
N SER A 34 -10.99 -3.64 10.17
CA SER A 34 -10.76 -4.39 8.92
C SER A 34 -11.52 -3.78 7.75
N ALA A 35 -12.77 -3.37 7.97
CA ALA A 35 -13.60 -2.72 6.97
C ALA A 35 -13.00 -1.37 6.54
N ASP A 36 -12.49 -0.57 7.48
CA ASP A 36 -11.83 0.70 7.21
C ASP A 36 -10.52 0.53 6.42
N VAL A 37 -9.68 -0.44 6.82
CA VAL A 37 -8.44 -0.75 6.11
C VAL A 37 -8.74 -1.22 4.69
N VAL A 38 -9.69 -2.15 4.52
CA VAL A 38 -10.06 -2.65 3.19
C VAL A 38 -10.67 -1.55 2.33
N SER A 39 -11.55 -0.72 2.89
CA SER A 39 -12.20 0.37 2.17
C SER A 39 -11.20 1.44 1.72
N SER A 40 -10.27 1.83 2.61
CA SER A 40 -9.22 2.78 2.27
C SER A 40 -8.22 2.23 1.25
N LEU A 41 -7.90 0.94 1.30
CA LEU A 41 -7.08 0.26 0.29
C LEU A 41 -7.77 0.23 -1.07
N ILE A 42 -9.05 -0.17 -1.14
CA ILE A 42 -9.82 -0.20 -2.39
C ILE A 42 -9.92 1.19 -3.00
N SER A 43 -10.18 2.22 -2.19
CA SER A 43 -10.23 3.61 -2.65
C SER A 43 -8.90 4.03 -3.27
N ARG A 44 -7.79 3.79 -2.56
CA ARG A 44 -6.44 4.12 -3.06
C ARG A 44 -6.08 3.33 -4.31
N LEU A 45 -6.44 2.04 -4.35
CA LEU A 45 -6.17 1.17 -5.49
C LEU A 45 -6.96 1.60 -6.72
N THR A 46 -8.22 1.99 -6.55
CA THR A 46 -9.06 2.52 -7.64
C THR A 46 -8.40 3.75 -8.27
N ILE A 47 -7.96 4.71 -7.45
CA ILE A 47 -7.26 5.90 -7.95
C ILE A 47 -5.96 5.50 -8.67
N ALA A 48 -5.18 4.58 -8.10
CA ALA A 48 -3.94 4.11 -8.70
C ALA A 48 -4.17 3.41 -10.05
N ILE A 49 -5.22 2.61 -10.18
CA ILE A 49 -5.58 1.92 -11.42
C ILE A 49 -5.98 2.94 -12.49
N VAL A 50 -6.84 3.92 -12.16
CA VAL A 50 -7.25 4.97 -13.11
C VAL A 50 -6.03 5.77 -13.58
N PHE A 51 -5.15 6.14 -12.65
CA PHE A 51 -3.92 6.84 -12.97
C PHE A 51 -2.97 6.00 -13.84
N ALA A 52 -2.84 4.70 -13.55
CA ALA A 52 -2.05 3.78 -14.35
C ALA A 52 -2.63 3.63 -15.77
N MET A 53 -3.95 3.52 -15.92
CA MET A 53 -4.61 3.51 -17.23
C MET A 53 -4.35 4.81 -18.01
N PHE A 54 -4.42 5.96 -17.34
CA PHE A 54 -4.09 7.24 -17.97
C PHE A 54 -2.65 7.27 -18.48
N LEU A 55 -1.68 6.87 -17.66
CA LEU A 55 -0.27 6.79 -18.06
C LEU A 55 -0.03 5.81 -19.21
N LEU A 56 -0.76 4.69 -19.22
CA LEU A 56 -0.67 3.68 -20.27
C LEU A 56 -1.20 4.24 -21.60
N LEU A 57 -2.36 4.89 -21.59
CA LEU A 57 -2.91 5.56 -22.77
C LEU A 57 -1.98 6.67 -23.26
N LEU A 58 -1.41 7.45 -22.35
CA LEU A 58 -0.46 8.51 -22.68
C LEU A 58 0.77 7.93 -23.40
N ASN A 59 1.29 6.80 -22.93
CA ASN A 59 2.39 6.07 -23.56
C ASN A 59 2.07 5.60 -24.97
N PHE A 60 0.89 5.00 -25.16
CA PHE A 60 0.45 4.60 -26.49
C PHE A 60 0.24 5.80 -27.40
N GLY A 61 -0.35 6.88 -26.91
CA GLY A 61 -0.52 8.13 -27.67
C GLY A 61 0.82 8.72 -28.11
N LEU A 62 1.82 8.77 -27.22
CA LEU A 62 3.18 9.21 -27.52
C LEU A 62 3.85 8.32 -28.58
N SER A 63 3.69 7.00 -28.47
CA SER A 63 4.22 6.04 -29.46
C SER A 63 3.58 6.24 -30.83
N PHE A 64 2.25 6.38 -30.87
CA PHE A 64 1.52 6.61 -32.12
C PHE A 64 1.84 7.97 -32.73
N TRP A 65 1.96 9.03 -31.94
CA TRP A 65 2.28 10.36 -32.44
C TRP A 65 3.67 10.41 -33.10
N ILE A 66 4.67 9.79 -32.46
CA ILE A 66 6.01 9.66 -33.04
C ILE A 66 5.98 8.75 -34.28
N GLY A 67 5.20 7.67 -34.23
CA GLY A 67 5.02 6.75 -35.36
C GLY A 67 4.39 7.42 -36.57
N GLU A 68 3.40 8.29 -36.37
CA GLU A 68 2.76 9.08 -37.42
C GLU A 68 3.72 10.11 -38.02
N LEU A 69 4.52 10.78 -37.19
CA LEU A 69 5.53 11.74 -37.65
C LEU A 69 6.59 11.10 -38.56
N LEU A 70 6.92 9.83 -38.30
CA LEU A 70 7.85 9.03 -39.12
C LEU A 70 7.17 8.36 -40.32
N GLY A 71 5.86 8.49 -40.48
CA GLY A 71 5.09 7.85 -41.55
C GLY A 71 4.96 6.32 -41.40
N ASN A 72 5.42 5.75 -40.28
CA ASN A 72 5.34 4.33 -40.00
C ASN A 72 5.22 4.06 -38.49
N PHE A 73 4.10 3.50 -38.07
CA PHE A 73 3.81 3.19 -36.67
C PHE A 73 4.85 2.27 -36.02
N TYR A 74 5.44 1.33 -36.78
CA TYR A 74 6.45 0.42 -36.25
C TYR A 74 7.70 1.16 -35.75
N CYS A 75 8.09 2.25 -36.42
CA CYS A 75 9.24 3.06 -36.01
C CYS A 75 8.99 3.82 -34.71
N GLY A 76 7.75 4.26 -34.47
CA GLY A 76 7.36 4.93 -33.22
C GLY A 76 7.57 4.05 -31.99
N PHE A 77 7.15 2.79 -32.07
CA PHE A 77 7.39 1.80 -31.01
C PHE A 77 8.88 1.50 -30.83
N PHE A 78 9.65 1.43 -31.91
CA PHE A 78 11.09 1.14 -31.84
C PHE A 78 11.88 2.28 -31.15
N ILE A 79 11.53 3.53 -31.45
CA ILE A 79 12.11 4.71 -30.79
C ILE A 79 11.74 4.74 -29.31
N MET A 80 10.48 4.47 -28.97
CA MET A 80 10.03 4.37 -27.58
C MET A 80 10.79 3.26 -26.82
N ALA A 81 10.96 2.10 -27.43
CA ALA A 81 11.74 1.00 -26.85
C ALA A 81 13.21 1.39 -26.63
N ALA A 82 13.85 2.05 -27.59
CA ALA A 82 15.22 2.54 -27.44
C ALA A 82 15.34 3.58 -26.33
N LEU A 83 14.38 4.51 -26.23
CA LEU A 83 14.32 5.52 -25.18
C LEU A 83 14.17 4.87 -23.79
N TYR A 84 13.29 3.87 -23.66
CA TYR A 84 13.15 3.10 -22.43
C TYR A 84 14.40 2.31 -22.06
N LEU A 85 15.12 1.77 -23.04
CA LEU A 85 16.37 1.06 -22.84
C LEU A 85 17.47 2.00 -22.33
N VAL A 86 17.60 3.19 -22.92
CA VAL A 86 18.53 4.23 -22.45
C VAL A 86 18.17 4.66 -21.02
N LEU A 87 16.89 4.89 -20.74
CA LEU A 87 16.42 5.26 -19.40
C LEU A 87 16.76 4.17 -18.37
N SER A 88 16.61 2.90 -18.74
CA SER A 88 16.99 1.75 -17.89
C SER A 88 18.48 1.71 -17.59
N ILE A 89 19.34 1.94 -18.59
CA ILE A 89 20.80 2.01 -18.42
C ILE A 89 21.19 3.17 -17.50
N VAL A 90 20.60 4.34 -17.70
CA VAL A 90 20.83 5.52 -16.86
C VAL A 90 20.43 5.21 -15.42
N LEU A 91 19.23 4.67 -15.19
CA LEU A 91 18.77 4.30 -13.84
C LEU A 91 19.67 3.24 -13.19
N TYR A 92 20.18 2.28 -13.96
CA TYR A 92 21.11 1.27 -13.45
C TYR A 92 22.43 1.90 -12.99
N SER A 93 22.99 2.83 -13.76
CA SER A 93 24.23 3.53 -13.40
C SER A 93 24.05 4.46 -12.19
N TYR A 94 22.91 5.13 -12.05
CA TYR A 94 22.65 6.04 -10.91
C TYR A 94 22.02 5.33 -9.70
N LYS A 95 21.76 4.02 -9.77
CA LYS A 95 21.13 3.21 -8.71
C LYS A 95 21.78 3.40 -7.34
N ASP A 96 23.12 3.40 -7.29
CA ASP A 96 23.83 3.52 -6.02
C ASP A 96 23.68 4.93 -5.42
N GLN A 97 23.64 6.00 -6.22
CA GLN A 97 23.53 7.36 -5.69
C GLN A 97 22.07 7.77 -5.38
N TRP A 98 21.12 7.42 -6.26
CA TRP A 98 19.73 7.88 -6.14
C TRP A 98 18.86 6.98 -5.24
N ILE A 99 19.15 5.68 -5.15
CA ILE A 99 18.31 4.75 -4.39
C ILE A 99 19.01 4.35 -3.09
N LYS A 100 20.26 3.87 -3.18
CA LYS A 100 20.93 3.25 -2.03
C LYS A 100 21.25 4.23 -0.90
N ILE A 101 21.67 5.45 -1.25
CA ILE A 101 22.01 6.50 -0.27
C ILE A 101 20.78 7.00 0.49
N PRO A 102 19.70 7.52 -0.15
CA PRO A 102 18.55 8.01 0.61
C PRO A 102 17.80 6.91 1.35
N VAL A 103 17.71 5.69 0.80
CA VAL A 103 17.10 4.55 1.50
C VAL A 103 17.92 4.17 2.73
N SER A 104 19.25 4.05 2.61
CA SER A 104 20.11 3.79 3.78
C SER A 104 20.00 4.91 4.80
N ASN A 105 20.05 6.17 4.38
CA ASN A 105 19.99 7.29 5.31
C ASN A 105 18.63 7.37 6.02
N PHE A 106 17.54 7.01 5.33
CA PHE A 106 16.20 6.93 5.92
C PHE A 106 16.09 5.79 6.93
N ILE A 107 16.63 4.60 6.62
CA ILE A 107 16.67 3.46 7.55
C ILE A 107 17.53 3.79 8.77
N ILE A 108 18.73 4.33 8.56
CA ILE A 108 19.66 4.75 9.62
C ILE A 108 19.02 5.81 10.51
N THR A 109 18.38 6.83 9.93
CA THR A 109 17.70 7.88 10.70
C THR A 109 16.53 7.32 11.50
N LYS A 110 15.72 6.40 10.92
CA LYS A 110 14.62 5.76 11.66
C LYS A 110 15.13 4.91 12.83
N MET A 111 16.25 4.22 12.68
CA MET A 111 16.82 3.42 13.76
C MET A 111 17.54 4.26 14.82
N LEU A 112 18.31 5.28 14.43
CA LEU A 112 19.03 6.16 15.36
C LEU A 112 18.09 7.11 16.14
N LYS A 113 16.95 7.49 15.56
CA LYS A 113 15.94 8.33 16.24
C LYS A 113 15.14 7.58 17.30
N ASN A 114 15.32 6.26 17.44
CA ASN A 114 14.70 5.47 18.51
C ASN A 114 15.58 5.36 19.76
N LYS A 115 16.34 6.41 20.08
CA LYS A 115 17.03 6.56 21.37
C LYS A 115 16.63 7.87 22.03
#